data_AF-A0AAF0PD42-F1
#
_entry.id   AF-A0AAF0PD42-F1
#
_cell.length_a   1.000
_cell.length_b   1.000
_cell.length_c   1.000
_cell.angle_alpha   90.00
_cell.angle_beta   90.00
_cell.angle_gamma   90.00
#
_symmetry.space_group_name_H-M   'P 1'
#
loop_
_entity.id
_entity.type
_entity.pdbx_description
1 polymer ?
#
loop_
_entity_poly.entity_id
_entity_poly.type
_entity_poly.pdbx_seq_one_letter_code
_entity_poly.pdbx_strand_id
1 'polypeptide(L)'
;MAVKHKLKSANWIPGSISLREFETQAATPGEASVVAEIQLGRPLQLRDDPNSELRVVLPAHEHRTTNGTADDQETFELDHNLIECPTTESFVLYEDGAVVDPDSVDYDANSFDYTSSGTDTDLDVFYVPRDPAAVEIRKTAPGAGGKVNQTLKEAQTAILHTRDQAQQEIRFGFDRTPLQPYLPRKFRLQVVVDAPYKVAFEAPERANGTPRARNALLSLPRFQTEARIDGLGAAVKQDMIGVRG
;
A
#
# COMPACT_ATOMS: atom_id res chain seq x y z
N MET A 1 32.50 12.16 -5.71
CA MET A 1 33.37 10.96 -5.69
C MET A 1 33.28 10.18 -4.37
N ALA A 2 33.34 10.82 -3.19
CA ALA A 2 33.31 10.12 -1.89
C ALA A 2 32.04 9.27 -1.63
N VAL A 3 30.83 9.79 -1.91
CA VAL A 3 29.57 9.06 -1.63
C VAL A 3 29.44 7.78 -2.45
N LYS A 4 29.78 7.80 -3.75
CA LYS A 4 29.74 6.60 -4.61
C LYS A 4 30.67 5.49 -4.11
N HIS A 5 31.85 5.84 -3.60
CA HIS A 5 32.76 4.86 -3.01
C HIS A 5 32.19 4.27 -1.72
N LYS A 6 31.64 5.12 -0.83
CA LYS A 6 30.98 4.67 0.42
C LYS A 6 29.78 3.76 0.16
N LEU A 7 28.99 4.03 -0.89
CA LEU A 7 27.87 3.18 -1.30
C LEU A 7 28.35 1.79 -1.73
N LYS A 8 29.45 1.71 -2.48
CA LYS A 8 30.04 0.44 -2.92
C LYS A 8 30.69 -0.36 -1.79
N SER A 9 31.24 0.32 -0.78
CA SER A 9 31.90 -0.32 0.36
C SER A 9 30.95 -0.67 1.51
N ALA A 10 29.70 -0.20 1.46
CA ALA A 10 28.71 -0.48 2.49
C ALA A 10 28.24 -1.94 2.42
N ASN A 11 28.07 -2.57 3.58
CA ASN A 11 27.47 -3.89 3.66
C ASN A 11 25.94 -3.75 3.52
N TRP A 12 25.38 -4.34 2.46
CA TRP A 12 23.97 -4.24 2.09
C TRP A 12 23.27 -5.57 2.33
N ILE A 13 22.23 -5.55 3.16
CA ILE A 13 21.46 -6.74 3.53
C ILE A 13 20.13 -6.71 2.78
N PRO A 14 19.78 -7.75 1.99
CA PRO A 14 18.50 -7.81 1.30
C PRO A 14 17.34 -7.97 2.28
N GLY A 15 16.18 -7.48 1.90
CA GLY A 15 14.92 -7.69 2.59
C GLY A 15 13.78 -6.95 1.86
N SER A 16 12.67 -6.74 2.57
CA SER A 16 11.57 -5.89 2.13
C SER A 16 11.17 -4.93 3.25
N ILE A 17 10.51 -3.83 2.86
CA ILE A 17 9.71 -3.01 3.75
C ILE A 17 8.28 -3.47 3.55
N SER A 18 7.71 -4.04 4.60
CA SER A 18 6.37 -4.61 4.63
C SER A 18 5.34 -3.62 5.20
N LEU A 19 4.06 -3.82 4.90
CA LEU A 19 2.96 -2.95 5.35
C LEU A 19 3.04 -2.58 6.85
N ARG A 20 3.38 -3.54 7.71
CA ARG A 20 3.53 -3.36 9.17
C ARG A 20 4.59 -2.33 9.59
N GLU A 21 5.53 -1.98 8.70
CA GLU A 21 6.58 -1.00 8.97
C GLU A 21 6.13 0.44 8.62
N PHE A 22 4.99 0.57 7.94
CA PHE A 22 4.40 1.86 7.60
C PHE A 22 3.43 2.33 8.68
N GLU A 23 3.40 3.64 8.89
CA GLU A 23 2.27 4.34 9.46
C GLU A 23 1.20 4.47 8.36
N THR A 24 0.02 3.93 8.60
CA THR A 24 -1.07 3.88 7.61
C THR A 24 -2.20 4.82 7.97
N GLN A 25 -2.87 5.36 6.96
CA GLN A 25 -4.11 6.13 7.12
C GLN A 25 -5.04 5.88 5.95
N ALA A 26 -6.34 6.07 6.16
CA ALA A 26 -7.32 5.94 5.09
C ALA A 26 -7.17 7.07 4.06
N ALA A 27 -7.42 6.76 2.79
CA ALA A 27 -7.53 7.74 1.72
C ALA A 27 -8.86 8.51 1.79
N THR A 28 -8.84 9.74 1.30
CA THR A 28 -10.05 10.49 0.96
C THR A 28 -10.45 10.14 -0.48
N PRO A 29 -11.67 9.62 -0.73
CA PRO A 29 -12.14 9.35 -2.09
C PRO A 29 -12.12 10.60 -2.98
N GLY A 30 -11.63 10.45 -4.21
CA GLY A 30 -11.51 11.53 -5.20
C GLY A 30 -10.35 12.50 -4.98
N GLU A 31 -9.48 12.25 -3.99
CA GLU A 31 -8.33 13.10 -3.69
C GLU A 31 -7.05 12.28 -3.45
N ALA A 32 -5.94 12.77 -4.02
CA ALA A 32 -4.63 12.19 -3.80
C ALA A 32 -4.22 12.22 -2.31
N SER A 33 -4.17 11.04 -1.69
CA SER A 33 -3.95 10.83 -0.27
C SER A 33 -2.70 9.98 -0.02
N VAL A 34 -1.87 10.35 0.95
CA VAL A 34 -0.80 9.45 1.44
C VAL A 34 -1.48 8.37 2.27
N VAL A 35 -1.41 7.10 1.87
CA VAL A 35 -2.08 6.00 2.60
C VAL A 35 -1.13 5.18 3.46
N ALA A 36 0.17 5.22 3.15
CA ALA A 36 1.22 4.57 3.92
C ALA A 36 2.49 5.43 3.88
N GLU A 37 3.10 5.68 5.04
CA GLU A 37 4.35 6.43 5.17
C GLU A 37 5.31 5.75 6.15
N ILE A 38 6.60 5.73 5.83
CA ILE A 38 7.65 5.37 6.78
C ILE A 38 8.76 6.41 6.76
N GLN A 39 9.15 6.92 7.93
CA GLN A 39 10.36 7.73 8.08
C GLN A 39 11.56 6.85 8.38
N LEU A 40 12.58 6.91 7.53
CA LEU A 40 13.70 5.97 7.60
C LEU A 40 14.66 6.26 8.76
N GLY A 41 14.86 5.25 9.61
CA GLY A 41 15.90 5.25 10.64
C GLY A 41 17.31 4.97 10.11
N ARG A 42 17.41 4.19 9.02
CA ARG A 42 18.66 3.77 8.37
C ARG A 42 18.59 4.00 6.86
N PRO A 43 19.73 4.24 6.18
CA PRO A 43 19.77 4.29 4.73
C PRO A 43 19.34 2.96 4.13
N LEU A 44 18.58 3.03 3.05
CA LEU A 44 18.23 1.88 2.23
C LEU A 44 18.36 2.20 0.75
N GLN A 45 18.43 1.15 -0.05
CA GLN A 45 18.33 1.20 -1.50
C GLN A 45 17.15 0.33 -1.91
N LEU A 46 16.20 0.88 -2.66
CA LEU A 46 15.14 0.06 -3.25
C LEU A 46 15.73 -0.86 -4.32
N ARG A 47 15.28 -2.10 -4.31
CA ARG A 47 15.72 -3.15 -5.23
C ARG A 47 14.86 -3.10 -6.49
N ASP A 48 15.53 -3.36 -7.61
CA ASP A 48 14.95 -3.42 -8.94
C ASP A 48 15.59 -4.56 -9.75
N ASP A 49 16.19 -5.51 -9.04
CA ASP A 49 16.82 -6.70 -9.60
C ASP A 49 15.78 -7.78 -9.93
N PRO A 50 16.12 -8.79 -10.76
CA PRO A 50 15.16 -9.83 -11.15
C PRO A 50 14.60 -10.74 -10.04
N ASN A 51 15.05 -10.58 -8.79
CA ASN A 51 14.50 -11.28 -7.64
C ASN A 51 13.82 -10.28 -6.67
N SER A 52 13.47 -9.08 -7.16
CA SER A 52 12.86 -8.04 -6.35
C SER A 52 11.34 -8.21 -6.33
N GLU A 53 10.80 -8.61 -5.19
CA GLU A 53 9.35 -8.81 -5.02
C GLU A 53 8.67 -7.51 -4.57
N LEU A 54 8.47 -6.60 -5.53
CA LEU A 54 7.58 -5.45 -5.33
C LEU A 54 6.13 -5.93 -5.45
N ARG A 55 5.41 -5.86 -4.33
CA ARG A 55 3.99 -6.21 -4.28
C ARG A 55 3.15 -5.06 -3.73
N VAL A 56 2.08 -4.73 -4.44
CA VAL A 56 1.15 -3.66 -4.09
C VAL A 56 -0.28 -4.09 -4.45
N VAL A 57 -1.10 -4.31 -3.44
CA VAL A 57 -2.56 -4.52 -3.53
C VAL A 57 -3.20 -3.63 -2.47
N LEU A 58 -4.13 -2.77 -2.90
CA LEU A 58 -4.73 -1.73 -2.08
C LEU A 58 -6.25 -1.91 -2.05
N PRO A 59 -6.80 -2.54 -0.99
CA PRO A 59 -8.23 -2.78 -0.88
C PRO A 59 -9.03 -1.49 -0.66
N ALA A 60 -10.27 -1.49 -1.15
CA ALA A 60 -11.31 -0.57 -0.73
C ALA A 60 -11.88 -1.01 0.63
N HIS A 61 -12.35 -0.05 1.43
CA HIS A 61 -13.07 -0.28 2.69
C HIS A 61 -14.47 0.31 2.60
N GLU A 62 -15.46 -0.50 2.97
CA GLU A 62 -16.85 -0.09 3.15
C GLU A 62 -17.40 -0.57 4.48
N HIS A 63 -18.39 0.16 4.99
CA HIS A 63 -19.13 -0.18 6.20
C HIS A 63 -20.61 -0.35 5.86
N ARG A 64 -21.20 -1.45 6.32
CA ARG A 64 -22.63 -1.77 6.22
C ARG A 64 -23.15 -2.13 7.60
N THR A 65 -24.45 -2.25 7.74
CA THR A 65 -25.11 -2.69 8.97
C THR A 65 -26.17 -3.71 8.60
N THR A 66 -26.23 -4.83 9.33
CA THR A 66 -27.31 -5.81 9.16
C THR A 66 -28.64 -5.22 9.61
N ASN A 67 -29.75 -5.82 9.22
CA ASN A 67 -31.06 -5.35 9.63
C ASN A 67 -31.43 -5.80 11.07
N GLY A 68 -32.62 -5.41 11.53
CA GLY A 68 -33.13 -5.71 12.88
C GLY A 68 -33.64 -7.15 13.07
N THR A 69 -33.37 -8.05 12.13
CA THR A 69 -33.74 -9.46 12.14
C THR A 69 -32.44 -10.28 12.21
N ALA A 70 -32.48 -11.35 12.99
CA ALA A 70 -31.35 -12.28 13.11
C ALA A 70 -31.65 -13.53 12.29
N ASP A 71 -30.60 -14.20 11.84
CA ASP A 71 -30.61 -15.44 11.07
C ASP A 71 -31.35 -15.34 9.72
N ASP A 72 -31.56 -14.13 9.19
CA ASP A 72 -31.99 -13.91 7.80
C ASP A 72 -30.80 -13.54 6.91
N GLN A 73 -30.82 -14.10 5.71
CA GLN A 73 -29.82 -13.79 4.69
C GLN A 73 -30.11 -12.41 4.09
N GLU A 74 -29.10 -11.56 4.09
CA GLU A 74 -29.14 -10.24 3.46
C GLU A 74 -28.15 -10.15 2.31
N THR A 75 -28.50 -9.39 1.27
CA THR A 75 -27.62 -9.07 0.15
C THR A 75 -27.14 -7.63 0.28
N PHE A 76 -25.82 -7.43 0.24
CA PHE A 76 -25.18 -6.12 0.33
C PHE A 76 -24.48 -5.79 -0.98
N GLU A 77 -24.89 -4.69 -1.61
CA GLU A 77 -24.21 -4.11 -2.77
C GLU A 77 -22.97 -3.34 -2.34
N LEU A 78 -21.87 -3.49 -3.09
CA LEU A 78 -20.64 -2.70 -2.93
C LEU A 78 -20.71 -1.46 -3.83
N ASP A 79 -20.11 -0.36 -3.37
CA ASP A 79 -20.14 0.90 -4.10
C ASP A 79 -19.18 0.91 -5.30
N HIS A 80 -18.22 -0.02 -5.35
CA HIS A 80 -17.21 -0.12 -6.39
C HIS A 80 -17.05 -1.52 -6.94
N ASN A 81 -16.54 -1.59 -8.17
CA ASN A 81 -16.42 -2.86 -8.87
C ASN A 81 -15.44 -3.80 -8.16
N LEU A 82 -15.90 -4.97 -7.73
CA LEU A 82 -15.08 -6.01 -7.12
C LEU A 82 -14.38 -6.84 -8.20
N ILE A 83 -13.15 -7.29 -7.95
CA ILE A 83 -12.47 -8.27 -8.81
C ILE A 83 -11.79 -9.37 -8.01
N GLU A 84 -11.66 -10.53 -8.65
CA GLU A 84 -10.73 -11.54 -8.19
C GLU A 84 -9.28 -11.06 -8.35
N CYS A 85 -8.51 -11.11 -7.26
CA CYS A 85 -7.10 -10.80 -7.26
C CYS A 85 -6.27 -12.09 -7.27
N PRO A 86 -5.42 -12.34 -8.29
CA PRO A 86 -4.58 -13.53 -8.31
C PRO A 86 -3.41 -13.47 -7.30
N THR A 87 -3.15 -12.31 -6.68
CA THR A 87 -1.98 -12.13 -5.78
C THR A 87 -2.31 -12.35 -4.30
N THR A 88 -3.57 -12.18 -3.89
CA THR A 88 -4.02 -12.23 -2.49
C THR A 88 -5.52 -12.53 -2.43
N GLU A 89 -6.07 -12.75 -1.24
CA GLU A 89 -7.53 -12.90 -1.08
C GLU A 89 -8.26 -11.63 -1.55
N SER A 90 -9.35 -11.78 -2.29
CA SER A 90 -10.02 -10.64 -2.95
C SER A 90 -10.99 -9.89 -2.03
N PHE A 91 -11.50 -10.55 -1.00
CA PHE A 91 -12.61 -10.10 -0.17
C PHE A 91 -12.41 -10.59 1.27
N VAL A 92 -12.63 -9.70 2.24
CA VAL A 92 -12.55 -9.98 3.67
C VAL A 92 -13.71 -9.28 4.37
N LEU A 93 -14.46 -10.02 5.18
CA LEU A 93 -15.60 -9.53 5.94
C LEU A 93 -15.33 -9.59 7.43
N TYR A 94 -15.82 -8.58 8.14
CA TYR A 94 -15.83 -8.51 9.59
C TYR A 94 -17.23 -8.21 10.10
N GLU A 95 -17.68 -8.92 11.13
CA GLU A 95 -18.87 -8.60 11.92
C GLU A 95 -18.42 -8.13 13.30
N ASP A 96 -18.77 -6.90 13.68
CA ASP A 96 -18.42 -6.27 14.95
C ASP A 96 -16.92 -6.40 15.32
N GLY A 97 -16.04 -6.45 14.32
CA GLY A 97 -14.58 -6.60 14.51
C GLY A 97 -14.04 -8.02 14.50
N ALA A 98 -14.90 -9.04 14.49
CA ALA A 98 -14.50 -10.44 14.32
C ALA A 98 -14.51 -10.82 12.82
N VAL A 99 -13.54 -11.61 12.37
CA VAL A 99 -13.55 -12.11 10.99
C VAL A 99 -14.63 -13.16 10.83
N VAL A 100 -15.42 -13.02 9.77
CA VAL A 100 -16.49 -13.94 9.37
C VAL A 100 -16.37 -14.23 7.87
N ASP A 101 -16.98 -15.33 7.46
CA ASP A 101 -17.08 -15.68 6.04
C ASP A 101 -18.45 -15.23 5.51
N PRO A 102 -18.53 -14.61 4.31
CA PRO A 102 -19.81 -14.37 3.64
C PRO A 102 -20.44 -15.69 3.20
N ASP A 103 -21.76 -15.70 3.02
CA ASP A 103 -22.47 -16.86 2.45
C ASP A 103 -22.12 -17.03 0.97
N SER A 104 -22.02 -15.92 0.25
CA SER A 104 -21.55 -15.88 -1.14
C SER A 104 -20.99 -14.49 -1.51
N VAL A 105 -20.17 -14.45 -2.56
CA VAL A 105 -19.66 -13.19 -3.14
C VAL A 105 -19.88 -13.24 -4.66
N ASP A 106 -20.63 -12.28 -5.19
CA ASP A 106 -20.90 -12.12 -6.62
C ASP A 106 -20.02 -11.02 -7.22
N TYR A 107 -18.98 -11.45 -7.93
CA TYR A 107 -18.02 -10.57 -8.60
C TYR A 107 -18.57 -9.88 -9.85
N ASP A 108 -19.66 -10.37 -10.43
CA ASP A 108 -20.31 -9.77 -11.60
C ASP A 108 -21.34 -8.71 -11.18
N ALA A 109 -22.05 -8.95 -10.07
CA ALA A 109 -23.01 -8.01 -9.49
C ALA A 109 -22.37 -6.97 -8.56
N ASN A 110 -21.14 -7.23 -8.07
CA ASN A 110 -20.48 -6.45 -7.02
C ASN A 110 -21.22 -6.49 -5.68
N SER A 111 -21.67 -7.67 -5.28
CA SER A 111 -22.42 -7.85 -4.04
C SER A 111 -21.95 -9.08 -3.27
N PHE A 112 -22.39 -9.18 -2.02
CA PHE A 112 -22.19 -10.37 -1.22
C PHE A 112 -23.44 -10.65 -0.39
N ASP A 113 -23.65 -11.92 -0.11
CA ASP A 113 -24.70 -12.37 0.81
C ASP A 113 -24.08 -12.68 2.18
N TYR A 114 -24.79 -12.33 3.24
CA TYR A 114 -24.37 -12.65 4.61
C TYR A 114 -25.57 -12.85 5.54
N THR A 115 -25.48 -13.89 6.36
CA THR A 115 -26.45 -14.22 7.40
C THR A 115 -25.82 -13.96 8.76
N SER A 116 -26.29 -12.91 9.46
CA SER A 116 -25.84 -12.63 10.82
C SER A 116 -26.68 -13.38 11.85
N SER A 117 -26.03 -13.86 12.91
CA SER A 117 -26.75 -14.37 14.10
C SER A 117 -27.22 -13.25 15.04
N GLY A 118 -26.77 -12.02 14.81
CA GLY A 118 -27.15 -10.82 15.55
C GLY A 118 -28.14 -9.95 14.77
N THR A 119 -28.49 -8.80 15.37
CA THR A 119 -29.34 -7.77 14.75
C THR A 119 -28.60 -6.44 14.79
N ASP A 120 -28.76 -5.60 13.76
CA ASP A 120 -28.13 -4.28 13.67
C ASP A 120 -26.60 -4.31 13.91
N THR A 121 -25.92 -5.36 13.44
CA THR A 121 -24.47 -5.57 13.61
C THR A 121 -23.65 -4.79 12.59
N ASP A 122 -22.46 -4.36 12.97
CA ASP A 122 -21.57 -3.63 12.06
C ASP A 122 -20.80 -4.58 11.15
N LEU A 123 -20.91 -4.36 9.84
CA LEU A 123 -20.12 -5.09 8.84
C LEU A 123 -19.03 -4.18 8.27
N ASP A 124 -17.76 -4.57 8.42
CA ASP A 124 -16.64 -3.92 7.74
C ASP A 124 -16.10 -4.82 6.62
N VAL A 125 -16.14 -4.30 5.41
CA VAL A 125 -15.78 -5.04 4.19
C VAL A 125 -14.48 -4.46 3.63
N PHE A 126 -13.48 -5.32 3.43
CA PHE A 126 -12.28 -4.97 2.67
C PHE A 126 -12.22 -5.80 1.42
N TYR A 127 -12.16 -5.16 0.26
CA TYR A 127 -12.18 -5.88 -1.00
C TYR A 127 -11.27 -5.26 -2.06
N VAL A 128 -10.86 -6.03 -3.07
CA VAL A 128 -9.96 -5.57 -4.13
C VAL A 128 -10.79 -4.94 -5.26
N PRO A 129 -10.73 -3.61 -5.45
CA PRO A 129 -11.52 -2.94 -6.47
C PRO A 129 -10.86 -3.03 -7.85
N ARG A 130 -11.69 -3.12 -8.89
CA ARG A 130 -11.34 -2.97 -10.30
C ARG A 130 -11.19 -1.52 -10.71
N ASP A 131 -11.96 -0.65 -10.06
CA ASP A 131 -12.00 0.76 -10.42
C ASP A 131 -10.59 1.35 -10.37
N PRO A 132 -10.17 2.04 -11.44
CA PRO A 132 -8.80 2.47 -11.57
C PRO A 132 -8.48 3.57 -10.56
N ALA A 133 -7.38 3.37 -9.83
CA ALA A 133 -6.77 4.38 -8.97
C ALA A 133 -5.31 4.57 -9.37
N ALA A 134 -4.84 5.81 -9.32
CA ALA A 134 -3.44 6.13 -9.52
C ALA A 134 -2.66 5.87 -8.22
N VAL A 135 -1.56 5.12 -8.33
CA VAL A 135 -0.69 4.78 -7.20
C VAL A 135 0.70 5.33 -7.48
N GLU A 136 1.22 6.10 -6.54
CA GLU A 136 2.57 6.63 -6.60
C GLU A 136 3.38 6.21 -5.37
N ILE A 137 4.54 5.61 -5.61
CA ILE A 137 5.55 5.42 -4.57
C ILE A 137 6.51 6.60 -4.67
N ARG A 138 6.60 7.41 -3.62
CA ARG A 138 7.38 8.65 -3.58
C ARG A 138 8.42 8.60 -2.48
N LYS A 139 9.58 9.22 -2.71
CA LYS A 139 10.51 9.59 -1.62
C LYS A 139 10.51 11.09 -1.40
N THR A 140 10.56 11.47 -0.12
CA THR A 140 10.46 12.86 0.32
C THR A 140 11.64 13.18 1.24
N ALA A 141 12.38 14.25 0.90
CA ALA A 141 13.52 14.70 1.68
C ALA A 141 13.08 15.49 2.93
N PRO A 142 13.82 15.41 4.05
CA PRO A 142 13.51 16.18 5.25
C PRO A 142 13.83 17.68 5.09
N GLY A 143 13.09 18.52 5.82
CA GLY A 143 13.56 19.84 6.28
C GLY A 143 12.83 21.09 5.76
N ALA A 144 12.99 22.16 6.55
CA ALA A 144 12.31 23.46 6.57
C ALA A 144 12.57 24.43 5.40
N GLY A 145 12.86 23.92 4.20
CA GLY A 145 13.18 24.71 3.00
C GLY A 145 12.43 24.27 1.75
N GLY A 146 11.24 23.69 1.94
CA GLY A 146 10.44 23.05 0.90
C GLY A 146 10.55 21.52 0.91
N LYS A 147 9.39 20.84 0.79
CA LYS A 147 9.31 19.39 0.57
C LYS A 147 9.84 19.12 -0.85
N VAL A 148 10.99 18.45 -0.96
CA VAL A 148 11.46 17.92 -2.25
C VAL A 148 10.98 16.50 -2.33
N ASN A 149 10.08 16.23 -3.28
CA ASN A 149 9.51 14.92 -3.51
C ASN A 149 10.01 14.41 -4.87
N GLN A 150 10.24 13.10 -4.96
CA GLN A 150 10.52 12.42 -6.22
C GLN A 150 9.65 11.17 -6.30
N THR A 151 8.84 11.07 -7.35
CA THR A 151 8.11 9.84 -7.66
C THR A 151 9.08 8.78 -8.18
N LEU A 152 9.03 7.61 -7.55
CA LEU A 152 9.90 6.47 -7.81
C LEU A 152 9.21 5.43 -8.68
N LYS A 153 7.89 5.29 -8.53
CA LYS A 153 7.04 4.42 -9.35
C LYS A 153 5.66 5.05 -9.46
N GLU A 154 5.11 5.00 -10.66
CA GLU A 154 3.70 5.26 -10.94
C GLU A 154 3.08 3.97 -11.49
N ALA A 155 1.88 3.66 -11.05
CA ALA A 155 1.13 2.49 -11.48
C ALA A 155 -0.38 2.75 -11.33
N GLN A 156 -1.19 1.89 -11.93
CA GLN A 156 -2.64 1.90 -11.80
C GLN A 156 -3.11 0.62 -11.13
N THR A 157 -4.04 0.72 -10.17
CA THR A 157 -4.59 -0.45 -9.47
C THR A 157 -5.23 -1.46 -10.41
N ALA A 158 -5.88 -1.01 -11.49
CA ALA A 158 -6.45 -1.91 -12.51
C ALA A 158 -5.41 -2.89 -13.12
N ILE A 159 -4.14 -2.48 -13.20
CA ILE A 159 -3.03 -3.34 -13.65
C ILE A 159 -2.44 -4.12 -12.48
N LEU A 160 -2.25 -3.47 -11.33
CA LEU A 160 -1.66 -4.11 -10.15
C LEU A 160 -2.53 -5.27 -9.64
N HIS A 161 -3.84 -5.07 -9.56
CA HIS A 161 -4.79 -5.98 -8.93
C HIS A 161 -5.15 -7.19 -9.81
N THR A 162 -5.01 -7.09 -11.14
CA THR A 162 -5.34 -8.17 -12.09
C THR A 162 -4.13 -9.03 -12.47
N ARG A 163 -2.95 -8.66 -12.00
CA ARG A 163 -1.68 -9.31 -12.29
C ARG A 163 -1.32 -10.26 -11.16
N ASP A 164 -0.87 -11.49 -11.49
CA ASP A 164 -0.17 -12.33 -10.52
C ASP A 164 1.22 -11.72 -10.31
N GLN A 165 1.40 -10.99 -9.20
CA GLN A 165 2.63 -10.24 -8.95
C GLN A 165 3.81 -11.14 -8.56
N ALA A 166 3.57 -12.41 -8.25
CA ALA A 166 4.64 -13.39 -7.99
C ALA A 166 5.20 -13.97 -9.30
N GLN A 167 4.34 -14.21 -10.29
CA GLN A 167 4.76 -14.70 -11.62
C GLN A 167 5.15 -13.57 -12.58
N GLN A 168 4.46 -12.44 -12.46
CA GLN A 168 4.63 -11.28 -13.32
C GLN A 168 5.09 -10.10 -12.48
N GLU A 169 6.39 -10.07 -12.19
CA GLU A 169 6.96 -9.07 -11.29
C GLU A 169 6.67 -7.63 -11.74
N ILE A 170 6.54 -6.75 -10.74
CA ILE A 170 6.54 -5.31 -10.93
C ILE A 170 7.94 -4.82 -10.57
N ARG A 171 8.47 -3.93 -11.40
CA ARG A 171 9.78 -3.31 -11.20
C ARG A 171 9.65 -1.81 -11.07
N PHE A 172 10.52 -1.19 -10.28
CA PHE A 172 10.60 0.26 -10.16
C PHE A 172 11.01 0.89 -11.49
N GLY A 173 11.97 0.29 -12.20
CA GLY A 173 12.53 0.82 -13.44
C GLY A 173 13.41 2.03 -13.20
N PHE A 174 14.40 1.91 -12.30
CA PHE A 174 15.30 3.03 -11.98
C PHE A 174 16.29 3.32 -13.13
N ASP A 175 15.92 4.24 -14.01
CA ASP A 175 16.69 4.62 -15.20
C ASP A 175 17.17 6.08 -15.22
N ARG A 176 16.62 6.94 -14.34
CA ARG A 176 16.85 8.39 -14.40
C ARG A 176 18.21 8.81 -13.85
N THR A 177 18.55 8.34 -12.64
CA THR A 177 19.81 8.69 -11.98
C THR A 177 20.38 7.54 -11.17
N PRO A 178 21.71 7.47 -10.99
CA PRO A 178 22.31 6.47 -10.11
C PRO A 178 21.91 6.59 -8.63
N LEU A 179 21.36 7.73 -8.20
CA LEU A 179 20.95 7.97 -6.81
C LEU A 179 19.43 7.84 -6.59
N GLN A 180 18.64 7.65 -7.66
CA GLN A 180 17.20 7.42 -7.61
C GLN A 180 16.78 6.29 -6.66
N PRO A 181 17.42 5.10 -6.64
CA PRO A 181 16.99 4.01 -5.75
C PRO A 181 17.34 4.24 -4.28
N TYR A 182 18.21 5.20 -3.95
CA TYR A 182 18.70 5.38 -2.58
C TYR A 182 17.79 6.31 -1.78
N LEU A 183 17.46 5.86 -0.57
CA LEU A 183 16.74 6.61 0.43
C LEU A 183 17.61 6.77 1.69
N PRO A 184 18.11 8.00 1.95
CA PRO A 184 18.89 8.30 3.14
C PRO A 184 18.06 8.26 4.42
N ARG A 185 18.75 8.21 5.58
CA ARG A 185 18.12 8.39 6.89
C ARG A 185 17.34 9.73 6.95
N LYS A 186 16.21 9.74 7.67
CA LYS A 186 15.23 10.84 7.82
C LYS A 186 14.43 11.18 6.56
N PHE A 187 14.65 10.50 5.43
CA PHE A 187 13.73 10.60 4.31
C PHE A 187 12.46 9.83 4.63
N ARG A 188 11.37 10.22 3.99
CA ARG A 188 10.10 9.50 4.02
C ARG A 188 9.94 8.73 2.73
N LEU A 189 9.45 7.50 2.84
CA LEU A 189 8.93 6.71 1.73
C LEU A 189 7.42 6.68 1.89
N GLN A 190 6.71 7.11 0.85
CA GLN A 190 5.26 7.33 0.88
C GLN A 190 4.61 6.56 -0.26
N VAL A 191 3.46 5.94 0.04
CA VAL A 191 2.52 5.46 -0.97
C VAL A 191 1.37 6.45 -1.02
N VAL A 192 1.18 7.06 -2.18
CA VAL A 192 0.11 8.01 -2.45
C VAL A 192 -0.87 7.35 -3.39
N VAL A 193 -2.16 7.50 -3.10
CA VAL A 193 -3.24 6.94 -3.90
C VAL A 193 -4.24 8.03 -4.20
N ASP A 194 -4.66 8.11 -5.46
CA ASP A 194 -5.81 8.89 -5.90
C ASP A 194 -6.83 7.89 -6.47
N ALA A 195 -7.90 7.67 -5.72
CA ALA A 195 -8.90 6.63 -5.98
C ALA A 195 -10.31 7.19 -5.81
N PRO A 196 -11.30 6.70 -6.57
CA PRO A 196 -12.70 7.05 -6.36
C PRO A 196 -13.32 6.38 -5.12
N TYR A 197 -12.61 5.45 -4.49
CA TYR A 197 -12.99 4.71 -3.28
C TYR A 197 -12.06 5.00 -2.10
N LYS A 198 -12.53 4.64 -0.90
CA LYS A 198 -11.74 4.73 0.32
C LYS A 198 -10.77 3.55 0.39
N VAL A 199 -9.50 3.79 0.10
CA VAL A 199 -8.44 2.84 0.45
C VAL A 199 -8.16 2.93 1.95
N ALA A 200 -8.25 1.81 2.68
CA ALA A 200 -7.91 1.75 4.09
C ALA A 200 -7.29 0.41 4.46
N PHE A 201 -6.41 0.43 5.47
CA PHE A 201 -5.73 -0.77 5.99
C PHE A 201 -6.34 -1.25 7.31
N GLU A 202 -7.10 -0.38 7.98
CA GLU A 202 -7.80 -0.62 9.24
C GLU A 202 -9.12 0.16 9.21
N ALA A 203 -10.15 -0.38 9.87
CA ALA A 203 -11.41 0.31 10.13
C ALA A 203 -11.48 0.80 11.59
N PRO A 204 -12.47 1.62 11.99
CA PRO A 204 -12.68 1.96 13.39
C PRO A 204 -12.76 0.73 14.29
N GLU A 205 -12.36 0.87 15.56
CA GLU A 205 -12.49 -0.19 16.55
C GLU A 205 -13.97 -0.56 16.76
N ARG A 206 -14.26 -1.86 16.74
CA ARG A 206 -15.58 -2.45 16.99
C ARG A 206 -15.57 -3.26 18.29
N ALA A 207 -16.69 -3.87 18.65
CA ALA A 207 -16.86 -4.59 19.90
C ALA A 207 -15.83 -5.73 20.10
N ASN A 208 -15.45 -6.42 19.03
CA ASN A 208 -14.56 -7.59 19.07
C ASN A 208 -13.15 -7.29 18.51
N GLY A 209 -12.81 -6.02 18.31
CA GLY A 209 -11.48 -5.57 17.91
C GLY A 209 -11.50 -4.66 16.68
N THR A 210 -10.31 -4.29 16.20
CA THR A 210 -10.12 -3.43 15.03
C THR A 210 -10.07 -4.29 13.75
N PRO A 211 -11.04 -4.14 12.81
CA PRO A 211 -10.95 -4.76 11.49
C PRO A 211 -9.69 -4.31 10.75
N ARG A 212 -9.03 -5.24 10.06
CA ARG A 212 -7.79 -4.99 9.32
C ARG A 212 -7.90 -5.57 7.91
N ALA A 213 -7.41 -4.86 6.91
CA ALA A 213 -7.38 -5.32 5.53
C ALA A 213 -6.33 -6.44 5.35
N ARG A 214 -6.69 -7.69 5.68
CA ARG A 214 -5.80 -8.86 5.56
C ARG A 214 -5.39 -9.14 4.10
N ASN A 215 -6.25 -8.74 3.18
CA ASN A 215 -6.00 -8.74 1.73
C ASN A 215 -5.09 -7.62 1.24
N ALA A 216 -4.70 -6.65 2.07
CA ALA A 216 -3.78 -5.61 1.64
C ALA A 216 -2.35 -6.14 1.55
N LEU A 217 -1.67 -5.86 0.43
CA LEU A 217 -0.26 -6.18 0.26
C LEU A 217 0.54 -4.92 -0.04
N LEU A 218 1.53 -4.64 0.79
CA LEU A 218 2.54 -3.64 0.51
C LEU A 218 3.90 -4.22 0.91
N SER A 219 4.70 -4.57 -0.09
CA SER A 219 6.06 -5.08 0.07
C SER A 219 6.97 -4.39 -0.91
N LEU A 220 7.87 -3.53 -0.40
CA LEU A 220 8.85 -2.82 -1.20
C LEU A 220 10.23 -3.47 -1.01
N PRO A 221 10.80 -4.11 -2.04
CA PRO A 221 12.07 -4.82 -1.91
C PRO A 221 13.20 -3.82 -1.71
N ARG A 222 14.12 -4.12 -0.79
CA ARG A 222 15.21 -3.22 -0.41
C ARG A 222 16.51 -3.94 -0.08
N PHE A 223 17.60 -3.20 -0.21
CA PHE A 223 18.81 -3.41 0.56
C PHE A 223 18.88 -2.39 1.69
N GLN A 224 19.33 -2.80 2.88
CA GLN A 224 19.54 -1.90 4.00
C GLN A 224 20.94 -2.07 4.56
N THR A 225 21.51 -0.99 5.08
CA THR A 225 22.81 -1.02 5.73
C THR A 225 22.73 -0.41 7.13
N GLU A 226 23.51 -0.98 8.05
CA GLU A 226 23.74 -0.42 9.38
C GLU A 226 24.69 0.78 9.35
N ALA A 227 25.50 0.87 8.29
CA ALA A 227 26.52 1.91 8.17
C ALA A 227 25.86 3.28 7.95
N ARG A 228 26.37 4.30 8.64
CA ARG A 228 26.08 5.69 8.30
C ARG A 228 26.87 6.05 7.04
N ILE A 229 26.19 6.65 6.07
CA ILE A 229 26.82 7.11 4.83
C ILE A 229 26.79 8.63 4.82
N ASP A 230 27.84 9.26 5.33
CA ASP A 230 27.89 10.73 5.43
C ASP A 230 27.81 11.38 4.06
N GLY A 231 27.03 12.45 3.98
CA GLY A 231 26.78 13.19 2.74
C GLY A 231 25.72 12.57 1.82
N LEU A 232 25.24 11.34 2.09
CA LEU A 232 24.23 10.69 1.25
C LEU A 232 22.92 11.49 1.19
N GLY A 233 22.46 12.02 2.33
CA GLY A 233 21.26 12.85 2.41
C GLY A 233 21.31 14.07 1.50
N ALA A 234 22.42 14.81 1.53
CA ALA A 234 22.62 15.98 0.69
C ALA A 234 22.74 15.61 -0.79
N ALA A 235 23.49 14.55 -1.10
CA ALA A 235 23.68 14.07 -2.48
C ALA A 235 22.36 13.62 -3.12
N VAL A 236 21.55 12.83 -2.41
CA VAL A 236 20.24 12.40 -2.91
C VAL A 236 19.28 13.58 -3.03
N LYS A 237 19.27 14.53 -2.07
CA LYS A 237 18.43 15.72 -2.17
C LYS A 237 18.80 16.59 -3.37
N GLN A 238 20.10 16.77 -3.64
CA GLN A 238 20.58 17.50 -4.82
C GLN A 238 20.22 16.79 -6.12
N ASP A 239 20.36 15.47 -6.15
CA ASP A 239 19.94 14.64 -7.29
C ASP A 239 18.44 14.81 -7.58
N MET A 240 17.58 14.74 -6.56
CA MET A 240 16.14 14.98 -6.69
C MET A 240 15.80 16.37 -7.21
N ILE A 241 16.56 17.41 -6.82
CA ILE A 241 16.36 18.78 -7.33
C ILE A 241 16.84 18.91 -8.78
N GLY A 242 17.93 18.22 -9.14
CA GLY A 242 18.49 18.22 -10.49
C GLY A 242 17.63 17.44 -11.50
N VAL A 243 16.84 16.49 -11.03
CA VAL A 243 15.78 15.81 -11.79
C VAL A 243 14.52 16.65 -11.73
N ARG A 244 14.53 17.85 -12.32
CA ARG A 244 13.27 18.50 -12.70
C ARG A 244 12.82 17.86 -14.01
N GLY A 245 11.62 17.28 -13.99
CA GLY A 245 10.93 16.80 -15.20
C GLY A 245 10.65 17.93 -16.17
#